data_AF-A0A2V8XWA8-F1
#
_entry.id   AF-A0A2V8XWA8-F1
#
_cell.length_a   1.000
_cell.length_b   1.000
_cell.length_c   1.000
_cell.angle_alpha   90.00
_cell.angle_beta   90.00
_cell.angle_gamma   90.00
#
_symmetry.space_group_name_H-M   'P 1'
#
loop_
_entity.id
_entity.type
_entity.pdbx_description
1 polymer ?
#
loop_
_entity_poly.entity_id
_entity_poly.type
_entity_poly.pdbx_seq_one_letter_code
_entity_poly.pdbx_strand_id
1 'polypeptide(L)'
;MNSAKQTARIAGVLYLVNGVTGFFGIIYVPGRLMVSGNAAATAQNILASERLFRLGIVSELICAVEFIFLLWVLYRLLGGVHKT
;
A
#
# COMPACT_ATOMS: atom_id res chain seq x y z
N MET A 1 -6.68 8.50 29.44
CA MET A 1 -7.03 9.32 28.25
C MET A 1 -5.91 9.44 27.19
N ASN A 2 -4.75 8.76 27.31
CA ASN A 2 -3.66 8.84 26.33
C ASN A 2 -3.73 7.78 25.20
N SER A 3 -4.32 6.62 25.48
CA SER A 3 -4.33 5.45 24.58
C SER A 3 -5.03 5.73 23.24
N ALA A 4 -6.20 6.38 23.23
CA ALA A 4 -6.93 6.65 21.99
C ALA A 4 -6.19 7.62 21.05
N LYS A 5 -5.54 8.66 21.58
CA LYS A 5 -4.72 9.59 20.77
C LYS A 5 -3.49 8.91 20.18
N GLN A 6 -2.86 8.01 20.93
CA GLN A 6 -1.74 7.21 20.43
C GLN A 6 -2.18 6.25 19.33
N THR A 7 -3.30 5.53 19.52
CA THR A 7 -3.89 4.65 18.49
C THR A 7 -4.27 5.43 17.23
N ALA A 8 -4.83 6.63 17.35
CA ALA A 8 -5.17 7.48 16.21
C ALA A 8 -3.93 7.92 15.41
N ARG A 9 -2.82 8.25 16.09
CA ARG A 9 -1.56 8.57 15.43
C ARG A 9 -0.98 7.38 14.68
N ILE A 10 -1.04 6.18 15.28
CA ILE A 10 -0.59 4.94 14.63
C ILE A 10 -1.46 4.64 13.40
N ALA A 11 -2.78 4.77 13.52
CA ALA A 11 -3.69 4.61 12.38
C ALA A 11 -3.34 5.58 11.24
N GLY A 12 -3.07 6.85 11.57
CA GLY A 12 -2.67 7.85 10.58
C GLY A 12 -1.35 7.52 9.89
N VAL A 13 -0.34 7.06 10.62
CA VAL A 13 0.95 6.66 10.03
C VAL A 13 0.79 5.45 9.12
N LEU A 14 0.07 4.41 9.56
CA LEU A 14 -0.22 3.23 8.74
C LEU A 14 -1.01 3.60 7.49
N TYR A 15 -1.93 4.56 7.58
CA TYR A 15 -2.68 5.04 6.43
C TYR A 15 -1.76 5.74 5.40
N LEU A 16 -0.82 6.56 5.87
CA LEU A 16 0.13 7.25 4.99
C LEU A 16 1.07 6.27 4.29
N VAL A 17 1.63 5.31 5.03
CA VAL A 17 2.53 4.31 4.46
C VAL A 17 1.78 3.41 3.47
N ASN A 18 0.52 3.07 3.75
CA ASN A 18 -0.33 2.34 2.81
C ASN A 18 -0.59 3.14 1.53
N GLY A 19 -0.86 4.43 1.64
CA GLY A 19 -1.04 5.32 0.49
C GLY A 19 0.22 5.41 -0.39
N VAL A 20 1.41 5.50 0.23
CA VAL A 20 2.68 5.57 -0.50
C VAL A 20 3.00 4.24 -1.20
N THR A 21 2.82 3.11 -0.52
CA THR A 21 3.09 1.77 -1.08
C THR A 21 2.09 1.40 -2.18
N GLY A 22 0.81 1.77 -2.01
CA GLY A 22 -0.22 1.62 -3.05
C GLY A 22 0.05 2.51 -4.27
N PHE A 23 0.41 3.78 -4.07
CA PHE A 23 0.80 4.66 -5.18
C PHE A 23 1.99 4.09 -5.97
N PHE A 24 3.00 3.60 -5.27
CA PHE A 24 4.18 3.02 -5.90
C PHE A 24 3.83 1.76 -6.71
N GLY A 25 3.05 0.84 -6.14
CA GLY A 25 2.67 -0.43 -6.77
C GLY A 25 1.68 -0.30 -7.93
N ILE A 26 0.74 0.64 -7.85
CA ILE A 26 -0.38 0.75 -8.79
C ILE A 26 -0.12 1.82 -9.87
N ILE A 27 0.55 2.92 -9.53
CA ILE A 27 0.75 4.04 -10.46
C ILE A 27 2.19 4.06 -10.97
N TYR A 28 3.17 4.13 -10.07
CA TYR A 28 4.57 4.36 -10.46
C TYR A 28 5.16 3.18 -11.23
N VAL A 29 5.06 1.95 -10.71
CA VAL A 29 5.64 0.76 -11.36
C VAL A 29 4.96 0.47 -12.72
N PRO A 30 3.62 0.39 -12.81
CA PRO A 30 2.92 0.23 -14.08
C PRO A 30 3.20 1.34 -15.08
N GLY A 31 3.25 2.60 -14.64
CA GLY A 31 3.55 3.74 -15.52
C GLY A 31 4.95 3.72 -16.14
N ARG A 32 5.88 2.93 -15.58
CA ARG A 32 7.25 2.77 -16.11
C ARG A 32 7.44 1.50 -16.92
N LEU A 33 6.62 0.48 -16.67
CA LEU A 33 6.79 -0.84 -17.27
C LEU A 33 5.74 -1.16 -18.35
N MET A 34 4.48 -0.74 -18.16
CA MET A 34 3.37 -1.11 -19.01
C MET A 34 3.23 -0.16 -20.21
N VAL A 35 3.12 -0.76 -21.40
CA VAL A 35 2.80 -0.06 -22.65
C VAL A 35 1.40 -0.49 -23.08
N SER A 36 0.45 0.44 -23.04
CA SER A 36 -0.93 0.16 -23.41
C SER A 36 -1.02 -0.39 -24.84
N GLY A 37 -1.71 -1.51 -25.02
CA GLY A 37 -1.87 -2.17 -26.32
C GLY A 37 -0.62 -2.91 -26.84
N ASN A 38 0.49 -2.94 -26.10
CA ASN A 38 1.72 -3.63 -26.54
C ASN A 38 2.33 -4.50 -25.44
N ALA A 39 1.91 -5.78 -25.43
CA ALA A 39 2.40 -6.78 -24.48
C ALA A 39 3.89 -7.10 -24.69
N ALA A 40 4.37 -7.13 -25.93
CA ALA A 40 5.76 -7.43 -26.24
C ALA A 40 6.71 -6.32 -25.70
N ALA A 41 6.34 -5.05 -25.89
CA ALA A 41 7.09 -3.93 -25.33
C ALA A 41 7.04 -3.91 -23.80
N THR A 42 5.90 -4.26 -23.19
CA THR A 42 5.79 -4.40 -21.73
C THR A 42 6.73 -5.49 -21.20
N ALA A 43 6.79 -6.65 -21.84
CA ALA A 43 7.70 -7.73 -21.45
C ALA A 43 9.17 -7.30 -21.58
N GLN A 44 9.53 -6.58 -22.66
CA GLN A 44 10.88 -6.04 -22.82
C GLN A 44 11.24 -5.03 -21.72
N ASN A 45 10.32 -4.13 -21.34
CA ASN A 45 10.54 -3.19 -20.25
C ASN A 45 10.72 -3.91 -18.90
N ILE A 46 9.95 -4.97 -18.64
CA ILE A 46 10.10 -5.80 -17.43
C ILE A 46 11.47 -6.46 -17.40
N LEU A 47 11.92 -7.05 -18.51
CA LEU A 47 13.25 -7.67 -18.61
C LEU A 47 14.37 -6.62 -18.47
N ALA A 48 14.19 -5.42 -19.03
CA ALA A 48 15.15 -4.33 -18.90
C ALA A 48 15.21 -3.76 -17.47
N SER A 49 14.12 -3.85 -16.71
CA SER A 49 13.97 -3.27 -15.37
C SER A 49 13.42 -4.27 -14.34
N GLU A 50 14.00 -5.47 -14.27
CA GLU A 50 13.51 -6.55 -13.38
C GLU A 50 13.45 -6.12 -11.91
N ARG A 51 14.42 -5.33 -11.45
CA ARG A 51 14.45 -4.84 -10.07
C ARG A 51 13.22 -3.99 -9.76
N LEU A 52 12.80 -3.14 -10.68
CA LEU A 52 11.61 -2.29 -10.52
C LEU A 52 10.35 -3.14 -10.44
N PHE A 53 10.25 -4.17 -11.29
CA PHE A 53 9.14 -5.11 -11.27
C PHE A 53 9.07 -5.89 -9.95
N ARG A 54 10.20 -6.44 -9.48
CA ARG A 54 10.28 -7.15 -8.19
C ARG A 54 9.95 -6.23 -7.01
N LEU A 55 10.42 -4.99 -7.02
CA LEU A 55 10.08 -3.99 -6.01
C LEU A 55 8.59 -3.64 -6.02
N GLY A 56 7.96 -3.59 -7.19
CA GLY A 56 6.50 -3.43 -7.31
C GLY A 56 5.74 -4.55 -6.62
N ILE A 57 6.14 -5.81 -6.84
CA ILE A 57 5.55 -6.98 -6.18
C ILE A 57 5.71 -6.88 -4.66
N VAL A 58 6.91 -6.58 -4.18
CA VAL A 58 7.18 -6.44 -2.73
C VAL A 58 6.36 -5.30 -2.12
N SER A 59 6.24 -4.17 -2.83
CA SER A 59 5.43 -3.03 -2.39
C SER A 59 3.97 -3.41 -2.24
N GLU A 60 3.40 -4.19 -3.17
CA GLU A 60 2.02 -4.66 -3.03
C GLU A 60 1.83 -5.63 -1.88
N LEU A 61 2.77 -6.55 -1.66
CA LEU A 61 2.71 -7.44 -0.49
C LEU A 61 2.73 -6.65 0.82
N ILE A 62 3.58 -5.61 0.90
CA ILE A 62 3.62 -4.72 2.07
C ILE A 62 2.31 -3.96 2.21
N CYS A 63 1.79 -3.40 1.13
CA CYS A 63 0.51 -2.67 1.11
C CYS A 63 -0.63 -3.55 1.65
N ALA A 64 -0.75 -4.78 1.17
CA ALA A 64 -1.79 -5.72 1.60
C ALA A 64 -1.67 -6.09 3.08
N VAL A 65 -0.45 -6.39 3.55
CA VAL A 65 -0.19 -6.74 4.96
C VAL A 65 -0.48 -5.56 5.87
N GLU A 66 0.02 -4.37 5.52
CA GLU A 66 -0.23 -3.14 6.25
C GLU A 66 -1.71 -2.81 6.34
N PHE A 67 -2.47 -3.02 5.26
CA PHE A 67 -3.90 -2.77 5.24
C PHE A 67 -4.65 -3.57 6.31
N ILE A 68 -4.25 -4.82 6.55
CA ILE A 68 -4.81 -5.65 7.64
C ILE A 68 -4.54 -5.01 9.01
N PHE A 69 -3.31 -4.56 9.25
CA PHE A 69 -2.95 -3.89 10.50
C PHE A 69 -3.71 -2.56 10.67
N LEU A 70 -3.81 -1.77 9.61
CA LEU A 70 -4.56 -0.53 9.60
C LEU A 70 -6.03 -0.77 9.96
N LEU A 71 -6.69 -1.75 9.34
CA LEU A 71 -8.07 -2.11 9.65
C LEU A 71 -8.22 -2.54 11.11
N TRP A 72 -7.27 -3.33 11.64
CA TRP A 72 -7.29 -3.74 13.03
C TRP A 72 -7.14 -2.56 14.01
N VAL A 73 -6.23 -1.63 13.72
CA VAL A 73 -6.03 -0.41 14.52
C VAL A 73 -7.27 0.50 14.44
N LEU A 74 -7.85 0.66 13.25
CA LEU A 74 -9.10 1.40 13.07
C LEU A 74 -10.25 0.77 13.84
N TYR A 75 -10.38 -0.56 13.81
CA TYR A 75 -11.38 -1.28 14.59
C TYR A 75 -11.23 -0.99 16.10
N ARG A 76 -10.00 -1.04 16.62
CA ARG A 76 -9.75 -0.70 18.04
C ARG A 76 -10.03 0.78 18.34
N LEU A 77 -9.72 1.68 17.42
CA LEU A 77 -9.95 3.12 17.59
C LEU A 77 -11.45 3.44 17.59
N LEU A 78 -12.21 2.87 16.66
CA LEU A 78 -13.64 3.14 16.48
C LEU A 78 -14.54 2.28 17.37
N GLY A 79 -14.06 1.15 17.91
CA GLY A 79 -14.84 0.25 18.76
C GLY A 79 -15.30 0.86 20.10
N GLY A 80 -14.81 2.06 20.46
CA GLY A 80 -15.31 2.85 21.58
C GLY A 80 -16.41 3.86 21.24
N VAL A 81 -16.65 4.12 19.95
CA VAL A 81 -17.60 5.14 19.46
C VAL A 81 -19.03 4.60 19.42
N HIS A 82 -19.19 3.32 19.09
CA HIS A 82 -20.50 2.64 19.07
C HIS A 82 -20.58 1.59 20.19
N LYS A 83 -20.71 2.08 21.43
CA LYS A 83 -21.20 1.30 22.57
C LYS A 83 -22.38 2.08 23.16
N THR A 84 -23.57 1.80 22.66
CA THR A 84 -24.87 2.16 23.24
C THR A 84 -25.69 0.89 23.35
#